data_AF-A0A7S1ENG5-F1
#
_entry.id   AF-A0A7S1ENG5-F1
#
_cell.length_a   1.000
_cell.length_b   1.000
_cell.length_c   1.000
_cell.angle_alpha   90.00
_cell.angle_beta   90.00
_cell.angle_gamma   90.00
#
_symmetry.space_group_name_H-M   'P 1'
#
loop_
_entity.id
_entity.type
_entity.pdbx_description
1 polymer ?
#
loop_
_entity_poly.entity_id
_entity_poly.type
_entity_poly.pdbx_seq_one_letter_code
_entity_poly.pdbx_strand_id
1 'polypeptide(L)'
;MLIVGSDYSLSMSMNKGAAVDKFCDEAAARGEQRVRDLMQGVSGEPRRPWMIQKYIERPLLVDQRKFHLRATVLAVGRLKVYLHTQMVALTASRPYSTTNLEDLAAHASNHSVQERVGDAKASEEGTCLLRDLHHRVDTTPAILRTACRLHGEKPDSIYVSGYGWHHTSSDPSGHKRDASFDPQEFGSSWACDVWGEALRIVRVIFHAATHSKDATKKQARIFFPLPSCFELFGVDIMLDLDGRVWLLEVNCDPDFKVFGDAHKGVAQRIVDDALALAIDPVFPPPSEAGPRPNGFRLAFEHQDCATNGGLDGGKPGEG
;
A
#
# COMPACT_ATOMS: atom_id res chain seq x y z
N MET A 1 -4.61 4.13 -17.15
CA MET A 1 -3.36 4.87 -16.98
C MET A 1 -2.82 5.22 -18.37
N LEU A 2 -2.44 6.47 -18.61
CA LEU A 2 -1.75 6.95 -19.80
C LEU A 2 -0.43 7.57 -19.33
N ILE A 3 0.72 7.27 -19.92
CA ILE A 3 1.97 7.97 -19.59
C ILE A 3 2.12 9.11 -20.58
N VAL A 4 2.33 10.32 -20.07
CA VAL A 4 2.32 11.56 -20.87
C VAL A 4 3.66 12.25 -20.71
N GLY A 5 4.46 12.21 -21.78
CA GLY A 5 5.86 12.66 -21.75
C GLY A 5 6.76 11.71 -20.95
N SER A 6 7.94 12.18 -20.55
CA SER A 6 8.88 11.41 -19.72
C SER A 6 8.51 11.40 -18.23
N ASP A 7 7.75 12.40 -17.76
CA ASP A 7 7.72 12.75 -16.34
C ASP A 7 6.36 12.51 -15.66
N TYR A 8 5.28 12.25 -16.39
CA TYR A 8 3.93 12.19 -15.82
C TYR A 8 3.13 10.96 -16.26
N SER A 9 2.35 10.42 -15.34
CA SER A 9 1.28 9.48 -15.62
C SER A 9 -0.08 10.07 -15.30
N LEU A 10 -1.03 9.83 -16.19
CA LEU A 10 -2.44 10.08 -16.07
C LEU A 10 -3.15 8.83 -15.56
N SER A 11 -3.92 8.96 -14.48
CA SER A 11 -4.89 7.96 -14.08
C SER A 11 -6.29 8.59 -14.03
N MET A 12 -7.32 7.81 -14.36
CA MET A 12 -8.68 8.27 -14.18
C MET A 12 -8.97 8.34 -12.68
N SER A 13 -9.41 9.50 -12.20
CA SER A 13 -9.84 9.70 -10.82
C SER A 13 -11.34 9.44 -10.69
N MET A 14 -11.80 9.11 -9.49
CA MET A 14 -13.23 9.04 -9.16
C MET A 14 -13.82 10.39 -8.70
N ASN A 15 -13.03 11.47 -8.53
CA ASN A 15 -13.51 12.74 -7.94
C ASN A 15 -13.30 14.04 -8.76
N LYS A 16 -14.40 14.81 -8.90
CA LYS A 16 -14.72 15.90 -9.86
C LYS A 16 -13.64 16.96 -10.17
N GLY A 17 -13.33 17.15 -11.47
CA GLY A 17 -13.89 18.24 -12.30
C GLY A 17 -13.11 19.55 -12.53
N ALA A 18 -12.25 20.03 -11.64
CA ALA A 18 -11.72 21.41 -11.75
C ALA A 18 -10.17 21.56 -11.76
N ALA A 19 -9.43 20.49 -11.47
CA ALA A 19 -7.96 20.54 -11.36
C ALA A 19 -7.22 20.42 -12.70
N VAL A 20 -7.93 20.01 -13.77
CA VAL A 20 -7.33 19.68 -15.07
C VAL A 20 -6.88 20.95 -15.81
N ASP A 21 -7.71 21.99 -15.84
CA ASP A 21 -7.43 23.21 -16.61
C ASP A 21 -6.19 23.96 -16.09
N LYS A 22 -6.06 24.09 -14.77
CA LYS A 22 -4.90 24.73 -14.13
C LYS A 22 -3.59 23.99 -14.42
N PHE A 23 -3.62 22.66 -14.42
CA PHE A 23 -2.45 21.86 -14.76
C PHE A 23 -2.08 22.00 -16.24
N CYS A 24 -3.06 22.09 -17.15
CA CYS A 24 -2.81 22.32 -18.57
C CYS A 24 -2.11 23.66 -18.82
N ASP A 25 -2.51 24.70 -18.10
CA ASP A 25 -1.89 26.03 -18.20
C ASP A 25 -0.43 26.02 -17.67
N GLU A 26 -0.19 25.32 -16.55
CA GLU A 26 1.16 25.16 -15.98
C GLU A 26 2.07 24.28 -16.86
N ALA A 27 1.55 23.20 -17.45
CA ALA A 27 2.27 22.34 -18.38
C ALA A 27 2.61 23.07 -19.70
N ALA A 28 1.67 23.88 -20.21
CA ALA A 28 1.91 24.74 -21.36
C ALA A 28 3.00 25.79 -21.08
N ALA A 29 3.00 26.38 -19.87
CA ALA A 29 4.05 27.32 -19.46
C ALA A 29 5.45 26.67 -19.34
N ARG A 30 5.53 25.34 -19.18
CA ARG A 30 6.78 24.55 -19.16
C ARG A 30 7.17 23.98 -20.52
N GLY A 31 6.40 24.24 -21.58
CA GLY A 31 6.67 23.75 -22.94
C GLY A 31 6.22 22.30 -23.19
N GLU A 32 5.39 21.72 -22.32
CA GLU A 32 4.90 20.35 -22.42
C GLU A 32 3.65 20.24 -23.33
N GLN A 33 3.78 20.69 -24.58
CA GLN A 33 2.67 20.81 -25.53
C GLN A 33 1.87 19.51 -25.71
N ARG A 34 2.52 18.34 -25.62
CA ARG A 34 1.89 17.02 -25.73
C ARG A 34 0.93 16.71 -24.58
N VAL A 35 1.16 17.24 -23.38
CA VAL A 35 0.24 17.14 -22.22
C VAL A 35 -1.01 17.96 -22.47
N ARG A 36 -0.85 19.18 -23.01
CA ARG A 36 -1.95 20.07 -23.38
C ARG A 36 -2.82 19.45 -24.48
N ASP A 37 -2.21 18.90 -25.53
CA ASP A 37 -2.94 18.32 -26.66
C ASP A 37 -3.73 17.06 -26.22
N LEU A 38 -3.15 16.23 -25.34
CA LEU A 38 -3.85 15.09 -24.75
C LEU A 38 -5.04 15.53 -23.90
N MET A 39 -4.88 16.59 -23.11
CA MET A 39 -5.92 17.16 -22.26
C MET A 39 -7.03 17.84 -23.06
N GLN A 40 -6.69 18.49 -24.18
CA GLN A 40 -7.67 19.01 -25.13
C GLN A 40 -8.45 17.87 -25.81
N GLY A 41 -7.81 16.74 -26.11
CA GLY A 41 -8.49 15.53 -26.59
C GLY A 41 -9.45 14.91 -25.56
N VAL A 42 -9.10 14.99 -24.27
CA VAL A 42 -9.94 14.56 -23.13
C VAL A 42 -11.08 15.56 -22.86
N SER A 43 -10.91 16.84 -23.20
CA SER A 43 -11.91 17.91 -23.00
C SER A 43 -13.19 17.78 -23.83
N GLY A 44 -13.20 16.91 -24.85
CA GLY A 44 -14.38 16.62 -25.68
C GLY A 44 -15.41 15.68 -25.03
N GLU A 45 -15.03 14.94 -23.99
CA GLU A 45 -15.91 14.01 -23.26
C GLU A 45 -16.31 14.64 -21.90
N PRO A 46 -17.54 15.16 -21.76
CA PRO A 46 -17.97 15.69 -20.48
C PRO A 46 -18.17 14.50 -19.54
N ARG A 47 -17.35 14.38 -18.48
CA ARG A 47 -17.75 13.96 -17.10
C ARG A 47 -16.81 13.06 -16.28
N ARG A 48 -15.57 12.75 -16.68
CA ARG A 48 -14.67 11.96 -15.81
C ARG A 48 -13.45 12.75 -15.33
N PRO A 49 -13.22 12.85 -14.01
CA PRO A 49 -12.06 13.54 -13.49
C PRO A 49 -10.79 12.74 -13.70
N TRP A 50 -9.67 13.44 -13.87
CA TRP A 50 -8.35 12.84 -14.05
C TRP A 50 -7.42 13.26 -12.93
N MET A 51 -6.55 12.34 -12.52
CA MET A 51 -5.39 12.63 -11.67
C MET A 51 -4.15 12.63 -12.54
N ILE A 52 -3.33 13.65 -12.37
CA ILE A 52 -2.01 13.74 -13.01
C ILE A 52 -0.98 13.58 -11.91
N GLN A 53 -0.15 12.55 -12.05
CA GLN A 53 0.83 12.15 -11.06
C GLN A 53 2.20 12.09 -11.71
N LYS A 54 3.24 12.47 -10.97
CA LYS A 54 4.61 12.26 -11.44
C LYS A 54 4.87 10.77 -11.68
N TYR A 55 5.40 10.43 -12.85
CA TYR A 55 5.79 9.08 -13.18
C TYR A 55 7.08 8.69 -12.46
N ILE A 56 7.15 7.47 -11.95
CA ILE A 56 8.36 6.92 -11.34
C ILE A 56 9.15 6.24 -12.45
N GLU A 57 10.07 7.01 -13.05
CA GLU A 57 10.88 6.61 -14.21
C GLU A 57 11.97 5.59 -13.89
N ARG A 58 12.40 5.54 -12.62
CA ARG A 58 13.47 4.68 -12.10
C ARG A 58 12.91 3.69 -11.07
N PRO A 59 11.92 2.85 -11.42
CA PRO A 59 11.37 1.88 -10.48
C PRO A 59 12.42 0.81 -10.16
N LEU A 60 12.32 0.22 -8.97
CA LEU A 60 12.98 -1.03 -8.68
C LEU A 60 12.39 -2.12 -9.59
N LEU A 61 13.25 -2.97 -10.13
CA LEU A 61 12.86 -4.03 -11.06
C LEU A 61 13.08 -5.42 -10.47
N VAL A 62 12.26 -6.36 -10.92
CA VAL A 62 12.35 -7.79 -10.63
C VAL A 62 12.35 -8.52 -11.96
N ASP A 63 13.41 -9.28 -12.23
CA ASP A 63 13.62 -9.97 -13.51
C ASP A 63 13.46 -9.03 -14.73
N GLN A 64 14.00 -7.82 -14.64
CA GLN A 64 13.89 -6.71 -15.59
C GLN A 64 12.48 -6.11 -15.77
N ARG A 65 11.50 -6.52 -14.95
CA ARG A 65 10.11 -6.10 -15.06
C ARG A 65 9.72 -5.16 -13.93
N LYS A 66 8.86 -4.20 -14.25
CA LYS A 66 8.29 -3.29 -13.26
C LYS A 66 7.35 -4.05 -12.33
N PHE A 67 7.27 -3.67 -11.07
CA PHE A 67 6.31 -4.25 -10.14
C PHE A 67 5.80 -3.20 -9.14
N HIS A 68 4.68 -3.53 -8.49
CA HIS A 68 4.20 -2.83 -7.30
C HIS A 68 3.86 -3.85 -6.22
N LEU A 69 3.87 -3.42 -4.96
CA LEU A 69 3.44 -4.23 -3.83
C LEU A 69 2.01 -3.87 -3.46
N ARG A 70 1.17 -4.90 -3.37
CA ARG A 70 -0.16 -4.85 -2.77
C ARG A 70 -0.04 -5.20 -1.30
N ALA A 71 -0.30 -4.22 -0.44
CA ALA A 71 -0.41 -4.36 1.00
C ALA A 71 -1.87 -4.50 1.43
N THR A 72 -2.22 -5.57 2.14
CA THR A 72 -3.57 -5.73 2.68
C THR A 72 -3.71 -5.03 4.03
N VAL A 73 -4.68 -4.12 4.10
CA VAL A 73 -4.97 -3.31 5.29
C VAL A 73 -6.37 -3.61 5.77
N LEU A 74 -6.54 -3.79 7.08
CA LEU A 74 -7.83 -4.02 7.72
C LEU A 74 -8.18 -2.82 8.62
N ALA A 75 -9.31 -2.18 8.38
CA ALA A 75 -9.89 -1.23 9.34
C ALA A 75 -11.03 -1.92 10.11
N VAL A 76 -11.07 -1.73 11.43
CA VAL A 76 -12.09 -2.30 12.33
C VAL A 76 -12.60 -1.22 13.28
N GLY A 77 -13.92 -1.06 13.37
CA GLY A 77 -14.56 -0.22 14.38
C GLY A 77 -14.27 1.29 14.26
N ARG A 78 -14.15 1.98 15.41
CA ARG A 78 -13.97 3.46 15.53
C ARG A 78 -12.61 3.90 16.12
N LEU A 79 -11.44 3.62 15.58
CA LEU A 79 -11.01 3.07 14.31
C LEU A 79 -9.66 2.44 14.65
N LYS A 80 -9.55 1.12 14.52
CA LYS A 80 -8.27 0.40 14.56
C LYS A 80 -7.92 -0.01 13.14
N VAL A 81 -6.70 0.26 12.73
CA VAL A 81 -6.20 -0.04 11.38
C VAL A 81 -4.99 -0.93 11.51
N TYR A 82 -4.97 -2.01 10.75
CA TYR A 82 -3.93 -3.01 10.78
C TYR A 82 -3.35 -3.23 9.39
N LEU A 83 -2.05 -3.51 9.31
CA LEU A 83 -1.37 -3.94 8.09
C LEU A 83 -0.99 -5.42 8.24
N HIS A 84 -1.28 -6.23 7.23
CA HIS A 84 -0.90 -7.63 7.21
C HIS A 84 0.61 -7.81 6.92
N THR A 85 1.26 -8.82 7.52
CA THR A 85 2.69 -9.10 7.29
C THR A 85 2.98 -9.63 5.89
N GLN A 86 1.99 -10.27 5.25
CA GLN A 86 2.10 -10.74 3.87
C GLN A 86 1.68 -9.65 2.90
N MET A 87 2.62 -9.23 2.04
CA MET A 87 2.41 -8.35 0.90
C MET A 87 2.80 -9.09 -0.38
N VAL A 88 2.09 -8.82 -1.48
CA VAL A 88 2.33 -9.49 -2.76
C VAL A 88 2.84 -8.49 -3.79
N ALA A 89 3.93 -8.85 -4.48
CA ALA A 89 4.49 -8.12 -5.59
C ALA A 89 3.80 -8.55 -6.88
N LEU A 90 3.08 -7.62 -7.51
CA LEU A 90 2.44 -7.81 -8.80
C LEU A 90 3.35 -7.24 -9.88
N THR A 91 3.85 -8.10 -10.75
CA THR A 91 4.82 -7.76 -11.79
C THR A 91 4.12 -7.46 -13.12
N ALA A 92 4.62 -6.49 -13.86
CA ALA A 92 4.33 -6.32 -15.28
C ALA A 92 4.75 -7.59 -16.06
N SER A 93 4.14 -7.84 -17.21
CA SER A 93 4.45 -9.04 -18.01
C SER A 93 5.69 -8.87 -18.86
N ARG A 94 6.04 -7.63 -19.25
CA ARG A 94 7.16 -7.35 -20.15
C ARG A 94 8.30 -6.57 -19.48
N PRO A 95 9.55 -6.68 -20.00
CA PRO A 95 10.67 -5.90 -19.51
C PRO A 95 10.39 -4.40 -19.55
N TYR A 96 10.79 -3.70 -18.50
CA TYR A 96 10.62 -2.27 -18.39
C TYR A 96 11.51 -1.53 -19.41
N SER A 97 10.96 -0.52 -20.09
CA SER A 97 11.72 0.25 -21.08
C SER A 97 11.35 1.73 -21.04
N THR A 98 12.33 2.62 -20.92
CA THR A 98 12.07 4.07 -21.05
C THR A 98 11.94 4.54 -22.49
N THR A 99 12.15 3.65 -23.48
CA THR A 99 12.09 4.01 -24.91
C THR A 99 10.66 3.93 -25.48
N ASN A 100 9.77 3.17 -24.84
CA ASN A 100 8.38 3.01 -25.27
C ASN A 100 7.41 3.04 -24.09
N LEU A 101 7.11 4.25 -23.62
CA LEU A 101 6.20 4.48 -22.50
C LEU A 101 4.73 4.15 -22.81
N GLU A 102 4.40 3.85 -24.07
CA GLU A 102 3.05 3.46 -24.49
C GLU A 102 2.78 1.96 -24.29
N ASP A 103 3.82 1.15 -24.03
CA ASP A 103 3.67 -0.29 -23.74
C ASP A 103 3.12 -0.53 -22.33
N LEU A 104 1.79 -0.59 -22.24
CA LEU A 104 1.11 -0.88 -20.97
C LEU A 104 1.51 -2.22 -20.36
N ALA A 105 1.92 -3.21 -21.15
CA ALA A 105 2.34 -4.51 -20.65
C ALA A 105 3.69 -4.43 -19.88
N ALA A 106 4.53 -3.43 -20.19
CA ALA A 106 5.78 -3.14 -19.49
C ALA A 106 5.61 -2.12 -18.35
N HIS A 107 4.66 -1.18 -18.49
CA HIS A 107 4.57 0.00 -17.61
C HIS A 107 3.45 -0.03 -16.56
N ALA A 108 2.45 -0.90 -16.72
CA ALA A 108 1.37 -1.11 -15.77
C ALA A 108 1.49 -2.52 -15.17
N SER A 109 1.38 -2.64 -13.85
CA SER A 109 1.54 -3.92 -13.16
C SER A 109 0.23 -4.46 -12.56
N ASN A 110 -0.87 -3.72 -12.68
CA ASN A 110 -2.19 -4.17 -12.22
C ASN A 110 -2.65 -5.38 -13.03
N HIS A 111 -3.17 -6.39 -12.34
CA HIS A 111 -3.64 -7.63 -12.96
C HIS A 111 -4.70 -7.38 -14.06
N SER A 112 -5.69 -6.51 -13.81
CA SER A 112 -6.72 -6.17 -14.80
C SER A 112 -6.17 -5.50 -16.05
N VAL A 113 -5.05 -4.77 -15.96
CA VAL A 113 -4.39 -4.21 -17.14
C VAL A 113 -3.71 -5.32 -17.92
N GLN A 114 -3.05 -6.24 -17.22
CA GLN A 114 -2.35 -7.39 -17.78
C GLN A 114 -3.31 -8.36 -18.48
N GLU A 115 -4.51 -8.57 -17.94
CA GLU A 115 -5.59 -9.30 -18.62
C GLU A 115 -6.01 -8.63 -19.93
N ARG A 116 -6.25 -7.32 -19.92
CA ARG A 116 -6.69 -6.59 -21.13
C ARG A 116 -5.67 -6.60 -22.26
N VAL A 117 -4.38 -6.61 -21.94
CA VAL A 117 -3.31 -6.70 -22.95
C VAL A 117 -2.99 -8.15 -23.36
N GLY A 118 -3.65 -9.15 -22.75
CA GLY A 118 -3.51 -10.56 -23.10
C GLY A 118 -2.32 -11.28 -22.45
N ASP A 119 -1.59 -10.63 -21.54
CA ASP A 119 -0.33 -11.14 -20.98
C ASP A 119 -0.45 -11.48 -19.47
N ALA A 120 -1.67 -11.67 -18.94
CA ALA A 120 -1.94 -11.95 -17.52
C ALA A 120 -1.13 -13.13 -16.98
N LYS A 121 -1.06 -14.24 -17.73
CA LYS A 121 -0.31 -15.43 -17.29
C LYS A 121 1.18 -15.14 -17.08
N ALA A 122 1.81 -14.40 -17.99
CA ALA A 122 3.21 -14.00 -17.85
C ALA A 122 3.45 -13.05 -16.66
N SER A 123 2.46 -12.19 -16.37
CA SER A 123 2.45 -11.35 -15.16
C SER A 123 2.30 -12.18 -13.88
N GLU A 124 1.41 -13.17 -13.85
CA GLU A 124 1.19 -14.07 -12.72
C GLU A 124 2.42 -14.90 -12.39
N GLU A 125 3.12 -15.42 -13.40
CA GLU A 125 4.38 -16.17 -13.22
C GLU A 125 5.48 -15.34 -12.55
N GLY A 126 5.41 -14.01 -12.67
CA GLY A 126 6.33 -13.10 -11.98
C GLY A 126 5.90 -12.72 -10.56
N THR A 127 4.66 -12.99 -10.18
CA THR A 127 4.11 -12.60 -8.88
C THR A 127 4.78 -13.37 -7.74
N CYS A 128 5.09 -12.70 -6.63
CA CYS A 128 5.65 -13.33 -5.44
C CYS A 128 5.40 -12.52 -4.18
N LEU A 129 5.73 -13.06 -3.01
CA LEU A 129 5.57 -12.34 -1.75
C LEU A 129 6.77 -11.45 -1.46
N LEU A 130 6.56 -10.38 -0.68
CA LEU A 130 7.61 -9.47 -0.26
C LEU A 130 8.80 -10.17 0.38
N ARG A 131 8.55 -11.20 1.20
CA ARG A 131 9.62 -11.99 1.84
C ARG A 131 10.52 -12.72 0.84
N ASP A 132 9.99 -13.06 -0.34
CA ASP A 132 10.68 -13.83 -1.36
C ASP A 132 11.35 -12.93 -2.42
N LEU A 133 11.02 -11.63 -2.43
CA LEU A 133 11.51 -10.67 -3.43
C LEU A 133 13.02 -10.48 -3.39
N HIS A 134 13.64 -10.52 -2.21
CA HIS A 134 15.05 -10.18 -2.05
C HIS A 134 16.00 -11.05 -2.90
N HIS A 135 15.55 -12.23 -3.32
CA HIS A 135 16.28 -13.12 -4.24
C HIS A 135 16.13 -12.78 -5.73
N ARG A 136 15.15 -11.94 -6.10
CA ARG A 136 14.74 -11.68 -7.49
C ARG A 136 14.90 -10.23 -7.95
N VAL A 137 15.16 -9.31 -7.03
CA VAL A 137 15.38 -7.90 -7.36
C VAL A 137 16.71 -7.76 -8.13
N ASP A 138 16.68 -7.05 -9.25
CA ASP A 138 17.82 -6.97 -10.17
C ASP A 138 19.03 -6.17 -9.63
N THR A 139 18.84 -5.34 -8.61
CA THR A 139 19.87 -4.39 -8.15
C THR A 139 20.11 -4.43 -6.64
N THR A 140 21.12 -5.18 -6.21
CA THR A 140 21.64 -5.17 -4.83
C THR A 140 21.97 -3.76 -4.31
N PRO A 141 22.57 -2.84 -5.09
CA PRO A 141 22.81 -1.47 -4.61
C PRO A 141 21.54 -0.70 -4.25
N ALA A 142 20.41 -0.99 -4.90
CA ALA A 142 19.13 -0.36 -4.57
C ALA A 142 18.58 -0.88 -3.24
N ILE A 143 18.64 -2.21 -3.03
CA ILE A 143 18.32 -2.85 -1.74
C ILE A 143 19.14 -2.22 -0.61
N LEU A 144 20.45 -2.09 -0.82
CA LEU A 144 21.36 -1.50 0.17
C LEU A 144 21.01 -0.03 0.43
N ARG A 145 20.70 0.77 -0.60
CA ARG A 145 20.28 2.17 -0.43
C ARG A 145 18.95 2.29 0.31
N THR A 146 17.98 1.43 0.02
CA THR A 146 16.72 1.33 0.80
C THR A 146 17.04 1.11 2.27
N ALA A 147 17.79 0.05 2.58
CA ALA A 147 18.14 -0.31 3.96
C ALA A 147 18.90 0.82 4.66
N CYS A 148 19.85 1.47 3.98
CA CYS A 148 20.58 2.62 4.52
C CYS A 148 19.65 3.78 4.90
N ARG A 149 18.74 4.14 4.00
CA ARG A 149 17.83 5.27 4.25
C ARG A 149 16.87 4.97 5.40
N LEU A 150 16.33 3.76 5.44
CA LEU A 150 15.37 3.37 6.48
C LEU A 150 16.01 3.25 7.86
N HIS A 151 17.32 2.96 7.92
CA HIS A 151 18.08 2.89 9.15
C HIS A 151 18.86 4.16 9.53
N GLY A 152 18.69 5.29 8.81
CA GLY A 152 19.31 6.57 9.18
C GLY A 152 20.79 6.77 8.77
N GLU A 153 21.23 6.03 7.74
CA GLU A 153 22.48 6.15 6.96
C GLU A 153 23.83 5.78 7.61
N LYS A 154 24.45 4.70 7.10
CA LYS A 154 25.70 4.72 6.29
C LYS A 154 25.77 3.45 5.42
N PRO A 155 26.08 3.54 4.11
CA PRO A 155 26.23 2.37 3.22
C PRO A 155 27.34 1.40 3.60
N ASP A 156 28.38 1.91 4.24
CA ASP A 156 29.62 1.16 4.50
C ASP A 156 29.53 0.18 5.69
N SER A 157 28.38 0.13 6.39
CA SER A 157 28.14 -0.82 7.49
C SER A 157 27.21 -1.97 7.13
N ILE A 158 26.69 -2.04 5.90
CA ILE A 158 25.77 -3.10 5.49
C ILE A 158 26.55 -4.18 4.73
N TYR A 159 27.11 -5.13 5.48
CA TYR A 159 27.61 -6.37 4.91
C TYR A 159 26.47 -7.38 4.80
N VAL A 160 26.18 -7.83 3.59
CA VAL A 160 25.48 -9.09 3.38
C VAL A 160 26.50 -10.20 3.58
N SER A 161 26.62 -10.69 4.81
CA SER A 161 27.15 -12.04 5.05
C SER A 161 26.03 -12.91 5.60
N GLY A 162 25.90 -14.12 5.05
CA GLY A 162 24.91 -15.10 5.49
C GLY A 162 24.94 -15.25 7.01
N TYR A 163 23.75 -15.15 7.61
CA TYR A 163 23.44 -15.35 9.03
C TYR A 163 23.81 -14.20 10.01
N GLY A 164 22.80 -13.36 10.30
CA GLY A 164 22.65 -12.68 11.60
C GLY A 164 22.89 -11.17 11.63
N TRP A 165 21.94 -10.41 12.18
CA TRP A 165 22.07 -8.99 12.53
C TRP A 165 22.32 -8.80 14.02
N HIS A 166 23.32 -8.00 14.37
CA HIS A 166 23.45 -7.36 15.68
C HIS A 166 23.36 -5.85 15.50
N HIS A 167 22.48 -5.15 16.23
CA HIS A 167 22.78 -3.87 16.87
C HIS A 167 21.74 -3.46 17.94
N THR A 168 22.30 -3.24 19.14
CA THR A 168 21.92 -2.45 20.33
C THR A 168 20.47 -2.01 20.59
N SER A 169 20.01 -2.39 21.77
CA SER A 169 18.74 -2.07 22.42
C SER A 169 18.65 -0.62 22.92
N SER A 170 17.95 0.26 22.22
CA SER A 170 17.13 1.33 22.85
C SER A 170 16.51 2.23 21.77
N ASP A 171 15.19 2.12 21.60
CA ASP A 171 14.37 3.14 20.94
C ASP A 171 14.02 4.24 21.97
N PRO A 172 14.31 5.54 21.71
CA PRO A 172 13.99 6.64 22.62
C PRO A 172 12.50 6.96 22.74
N SER A 173 11.62 6.37 21.92
CA SER A 173 10.20 6.71 21.84
C SER A 173 9.32 6.10 22.94
N GLY A 174 9.89 5.26 23.82
CA GLY A 174 9.16 4.61 24.92
C GLY A 174 8.08 3.60 24.49
N HIS A 175 7.90 3.38 23.18
CA HIS A 175 7.02 2.33 22.69
C HIS A 175 7.71 0.98 22.92
N LYS A 176 7.15 0.16 23.82
CA LYS A 176 7.54 -1.25 23.91
C LYS A 176 7.32 -1.86 22.53
N ARG A 177 8.37 -2.42 21.92
CA ARG A 177 8.25 -3.22 20.69
C ARG A 177 7.14 -4.25 20.94
N ASP A 178 6.19 -4.34 20.02
CA ASP A 178 5.17 -5.38 20.04
C ASP A 178 5.89 -6.74 20.08
N ALA A 179 5.70 -7.50 21.16
CA ALA A 179 6.38 -8.77 21.37
C ALA A 179 5.99 -9.84 20.32
N SER A 180 4.99 -9.56 19.49
CA SER A 180 4.59 -10.37 18.33
C SER A 180 5.36 -10.08 17.03
N PHE A 181 6.29 -9.12 17.03
CA PHE A 181 7.09 -8.79 15.86
C PHE A 181 8.32 -9.69 15.78
N ASP A 182 8.27 -10.70 14.92
CA ASP A 182 9.43 -11.52 14.56
C ASP A 182 10.01 -11.07 13.21
N PRO A 183 11.19 -10.44 13.18
CA PRO A 183 11.86 -10.04 11.95
C PRO A 183 12.14 -11.21 10.99
N GLN A 184 12.17 -12.45 11.47
CA GLN A 184 12.39 -13.64 10.64
C GLN A 184 11.21 -13.91 9.69
N GLU A 185 10.01 -13.40 9.98
CA GLU A 185 8.81 -13.56 9.13
C GLU A 185 8.96 -12.96 7.72
N PHE A 186 9.88 -12.01 7.56
CA PHE A 186 10.09 -11.25 6.32
C PHE A 186 11.22 -11.81 5.45
N GLY A 187 11.92 -12.87 5.89
CA GLY A 187 13.00 -13.51 5.14
C GLY A 187 14.30 -12.69 5.03
N SER A 188 14.23 -11.35 5.09
CA SER A 188 15.39 -10.45 5.06
C SER A 188 15.13 -9.16 5.86
N SER A 189 16.19 -8.49 6.31
CA SER A 189 16.07 -7.16 6.93
C SER A 189 15.47 -6.14 5.97
N TRP A 190 15.85 -6.18 4.69
CA TRP A 190 15.30 -5.28 3.68
C TRP A 190 13.77 -5.39 3.54
N ALA A 191 13.24 -6.62 3.46
CA ALA A 191 11.79 -6.84 3.35
C ALA A 191 11.06 -6.34 4.61
N CYS A 192 11.66 -6.51 5.78
CA CYS A 192 11.20 -5.97 7.05
C CYS A 192 11.13 -4.43 7.01
N ASP A 193 12.16 -3.76 6.48
CA ASP A 193 12.19 -2.30 6.37
C ASP A 193 11.14 -1.77 5.39
N VAL A 194 10.99 -2.41 4.23
CA VAL A 194 9.96 -2.06 3.24
C VAL A 194 8.56 -2.19 3.84
N TRP A 195 8.32 -3.26 4.61
CA TRP A 195 7.07 -3.44 5.33
C TRP A 195 6.87 -2.34 6.41
N GLY A 196 7.92 -1.96 7.12
CA GLY A 196 7.89 -0.87 8.10
C GLY A 196 7.51 0.47 7.48
N GLU A 197 8.02 0.80 6.29
CA GLU A 197 7.58 2.00 5.56
C GLU A 197 6.14 1.90 5.08
N ALA A 198 5.71 0.71 4.62
CA ALA A 198 4.31 0.49 4.29
C ALA A 198 3.40 0.74 5.50
N LEU A 199 3.79 0.26 6.69
CA LEU A 199 3.09 0.50 7.96
C LEU A 199 3.00 2.01 8.25
N ARG A 200 4.09 2.75 8.05
CA ARG A 200 4.15 4.21 8.24
C ARG A 200 3.23 4.94 7.26
N ILE A 201 3.24 4.55 5.98
CA ILE A 201 2.35 5.10 4.94
C ILE A 201 0.89 4.89 5.33
N VAL A 202 0.51 3.66 5.69
CA VAL A 202 -0.85 3.32 6.13
C VAL A 202 -1.26 4.17 7.33
N ARG A 203 -0.39 4.33 8.33
CA ARG A 203 -0.64 5.18 9.49
C ARG A 203 -0.92 6.62 9.09
N VAL A 204 -0.11 7.19 8.19
CA VAL A 204 -0.28 8.57 7.71
C VAL A 204 -1.58 8.73 6.92
N ILE A 205 -1.95 7.77 6.07
CA ILE A 205 -3.21 7.80 5.30
C ILE A 205 -4.41 7.90 6.25
N PHE A 206 -4.52 7.00 7.22
CA PHE A 206 -5.68 6.95 8.11
C PHE A 206 -5.66 8.06 9.17
N HIS A 207 -4.48 8.51 9.61
CA HIS A 207 -4.37 9.72 10.42
C HIS A 207 -4.87 10.95 9.66
N ALA A 208 -4.45 11.15 8.40
CA ALA A 208 -4.92 12.26 7.58
C ALA A 208 -6.43 12.16 7.28
N ALA A 209 -6.93 10.97 6.95
CA ALA A 209 -8.34 10.72 6.69
C ALA A 209 -9.22 11.11 7.89
N THR A 210 -8.79 10.74 9.11
CA THR A 210 -9.52 11.03 10.36
C THR A 210 -9.48 12.50 10.77
N HIS A 211 -8.45 13.24 10.37
CA HIS A 211 -8.23 14.65 10.73
C HIS A 211 -8.54 15.65 9.60
N SER A 212 -8.95 15.18 8.42
CA SER A 212 -9.36 16.05 7.32
C SER A 212 -10.59 16.88 7.71
N LYS A 213 -10.41 18.20 7.83
CA LYS A 213 -11.49 19.19 8.00
C LYS A 213 -11.81 19.77 6.62
N ASP A 214 -13.07 19.71 6.19
CA ASP A 214 -13.50 20.42 4.98
C ASP A 214 -13.39 21.94 5.24
N ALA A 215 -12.52 22.61 4.48
CA ALA A 215 -12.30 24.05 4.60
C ALA A 215 -13.47 24.90 4.09
N THR A 216 -14.48 24.29 3.44
CA THR A 216 -15.49 25.05 2.70
C THR A 216 -16.93 24.86 3.16
N LYS A 217 -17.28 23.87 3.99
CA LYS A 217 -18.67 23.68 4.48
C LYS A 217 -18.73 23.10 5.89
N LYS A 218 -19.72 23.57 6.67
CA LYS A 218 -20.23 22.88 7.86
C LYS A 218 -20.49 21.41 7.50
N GLN A 219 -19.68 20.53 8.08
CA GLN A 219 -19.85 19.07 8.20
C GLN A 219 -19.80 18.23 6.89
N ALA A 220 -18.63 17.65 6.61
CA ALA A 220 -18.51 16.21 6.31
C ALA A 220 -17.04 15.79 6.52
N ARG A 221 -16.76 14.90 7.47
CA ARG A 221 -15.51 14.12 7.42
C ARG A 221 -15.60 13.28 6.14
N ILE A 222 -14.53 13.12 5.37
CA ILE A 222 -14.61 12.26 4.16
C ILE A 222 -14.59 10.77 4.55
N PHE A 223 -14.04 10.47 5.73
CA PHE A 223 -13.95 9.12 6.29
C PHE A 223 -14.67 9.03 7.64
N PHE A 224 -15.68 8.17 7.73
CA PHE A 224 -16.52 7.97 8.91
C PHE A 224 -16.46 6.52 9.40
N PRO A 225 -15.53 6.19 10.32
CA PRO A 225 -15.46 4.85 10.88
C PRO A 225 -16.65 4.59 11.82
N LEU A 226 -17.23 3.39 11.74
CA LEU A 226 -18.40 2.95 12.52
C LEU A 226 -18.05 1.75 13.42
N PRO A 227 -18.65 1.60 14.62
CA PRO A 227 -18.23 0.60 15.61
C PRO A 227 -18.34 -0.85 15.13
N SER A 228 -19.36 -1.14 14.36
CA SER A 228 -19.73 -2.50 13.92
C SER A 228 -19.41 -2.73 12.44
N CYS A 229 -18.45 -1.97 11.92
CA CYS A 229 -17.99 -2.10 10.54
C CYS A 229 -16.51 -2.48 10.54
N PHE A 230 -16.14 -3.27 9.55
CA PHE A 230 -14.76 -3.49 9.17
C PHE A 230 -14.67 -3.44 7.65
N GLU A 231 -13.49 -3.11 7.13
CA GLU A 231 -13.24 -3.04 5.71
C GLU A 231 -11.79 -3.47 5.41
N LEU A 232 -11.63 -4.27 4.36
CA LEU A 232 -10.33 -4.62 3.80
C LEU A 232 -10.00 -3.66 2.66
N PHE A 233 -8.80 -3.12 2.69
CA PHE A 233 -8.23 -2.25 1.67
C PHE A 233 -6.99 -2.89 1.06
N GLY A 234 -6.77 -2.66 -0.23
CA GLY A 234 -5.52 -2.92 -0.91
C GLY A 234 -4.74 -1.62 -1.09
N VAL A 235 -3.62 -1.46 -0.40
CA VAL A 235 -2.74 -0.31 -0.57
C VAL A 235 -1.64 -0.68 -1.56
N ASP A 236 -1.60 0.02 -2.69
CA ASP A 236 -0.61 -0.21 -3.72
C ASP A 236 0.56 0.75 -3.55
N ILE A 237 1.75 0.19 -3.36
CA ILE A 237 2.99 0.95 -3.18
C ILE A 237 4.05 0.48 -4.18
N MET A 238 4.98 1.37 -4.53
CA MET A 238 6.08 1.04 -5.44
C MET A 238 7.41 1.53 -4.89
N LEU A 239 8.47 0.79 -5.19
CA LEU A 239 9.83 1.14 -4.82
C LEU A 239 10.56 1.74 -6.02
N ASP A 240 11.39 2.75 -5.77
CA ASP A 240 12.34 3.26 -6.76
C ASP A 240 13.77 2.71 -6.52
N LEU A 241 14.67 2.92 -7.48
CA LEU A 241 16.08 2.51 -7.40
C LEU A 241 16.89 3.25 -6.31
N ASP A 242 16.33 4.33 -5.77
CA ASP A 242 16.89 5.09 -4.66
C ASP A 242 16.38 4.58 -3.31
N GLY A 243 15.52 3.56 -3.32
CA GLY A 243 14.99 2.89 -2.15
C GLY A 243 13.86 3.63 -1.46
N ARG A 244 13.18 4.54 -2.14
CA ARG A 244 11.97 5.20 -1.62
C ARG A 244 10.75 4.34 -1.88
N VAL A 245 9.84 4.32 -0.92
CA VAL A 245 8.53 3.67 -1.02
C VAL A 245 7.48 4.73 -1.30
N TRP A 246 6.77 4.58 -2.42
CA TRP A 246 5.78 5.52 -2.92
C TRP A 246 4.38 4.92 -2.82
N LEU A 247 3.43 5.66 -2.26
CA LEU A 247 2.01 5.33 -2.36
C LEU A 247 1.51 5.60 -3.79
N LEU A 248 0.88 4.61 -4.41
CA LEU A 248 0.23 4.74 -5.71
C LEU A 248 -1.26 5.00 -5.55
N GLU A 249 -1.97 4.06 -4.91
CA GLU A 249 -3.41 4.13 -4.71
C GLU A 249 -3.87 3.31 -3.50
N VAL A 250 -5.11 3.54 -3.08
CA VAL A 250 -5.81 2.74 -2.06
C VAL A 250 -7.09 2.22 -2.71
N ASN A 251 -7.17 0.89 -2.82
CA ASN A 251 -8.29 0.18 -3.41
C ASN A 251 -9.24 -0.30 -2.31
N CYS A 252 -10.51 0.06 -2.41
CA CYS A 252 -11.60 -0.64 -1.73
C CYS A 252 -11.89 -1.94 -2.49
N ASP A 253 -12.20 -3.02 -1.78
CA ASP A 253 -12.44 -4.35 -2.36
C ASP A 253 -11.20 -4.95 -3.08
N PRO A 254 -10.11 -5.24 -2.33
CA PRO A 254 -8.91 -5.83 -2.92
C PRO A 254 -9.20 -7.22 -3.48
N ASP A 255 -8.98 -7.40 -4.79
CA ASP A 255 -9.06 -8.72 -5.41
C ASP A 255 -7.96 -9.65 -4.88
N PHE A 256 -8.36 -10.78 -4.28
CA PHE A 256 -7.45 -11.81 -3.77
C PHE A 256 -7.03 -12.83 -4.84
N LYS A 257 -7.61 -12.80 -6.04
CA LYS A 257 -7.12 -13.62 -7.17
C LYS A 257 -5.69 -13.27 -7.56
N VAL A 258 -5.25 -12.05 -7.25
CA VAL A 258 -3.88 -11.57 -7.52
C VAL A 258 -2.79 -12.38 -6.83
N PHE A 259 -3.13 -13.19 -5.81
CA PHE A 259 -2.20 -14.12 -5.18
C PHE A 259 -1.91 -15.35 -6.07
N GLY A 260 -2.76 -15.63 -7.06
CA GLY A 260 -2.68 -16.81 -7.92
C GLY A 260 -2.79 -18.12 -7.15
N ASP A 261 -2.71 -19.23 -7.87
CA ASP A 261 -2.77 -20.56 -7.27
C ASP A 261 -1.57 -20.83 -6.34
N ALA A 262 -0.41 -20.28 -6.67
CA ALA A 262 0.82 -20.43 -5.89
C ALA A 262 0.70 -19.86 -4.47
N HIS A 263 -0.13 -18.84 -4.24
CA HIS A 263 -0.30 -18.21 -2.94
C HIS A 263 -1.75 -18.21 -2.43
N LYS A 264 -2.60 -19.11 -2.93
CA LYS A 264 -3.99 -19.26 -2.47
C LYS A 264 -4.11 -19.45 -0.95
N GLY A 265 -3.18 -20.21 -0.35
CA GLY A 265 -3.14 -20.39 1.10
C GLY A 265 -2.78 -19.10 1.87
N VAL A 266 -2.09 -18.14 1.24
CA VAL A 266 -1.82 -16.82 1.85
C VAL A 266 -3.09 -15.98 1.84
N ALA A 267 -3.81 -15.95 0.71
CA ALA A 267 -5.08 -15.23 0.61
C ALA A 267 -6.09 -15.74 1.66
N GLN A 268 -6.22 -17.06 1.81
CA GLN A 268 -7.08 -17.66 2.83
C GLN A 268 -6.65 -17.25 4.24
N ARG A 269 -5.35 -17.31 4.55
CA ARG A 269 -4.83 -16.87 5.86
C ARG A 269 -5.14 -15.40 6.15
N ILE A 270 -5.02 -14.51 5.17
CA ILE A 270 -5.35 -13.08 5.35
C ILE A 270 -6.83 -12.92 5.73
N VAL A 271 -7.72 -13.67 5.08
CA VAL A 271 -9.16 -13.64 5.40
C VAL A 271 -9.41 -14.16 6.80
N ASP A 272 -8.84 -15.32 7.15
CA ASP A 272 -8.98 -15.91 8.50
C ASP A 272 -8.48 -14.95 9.59
N ASP A 273 -7.32 -14.32 9.36
CA ASP A 273 -6.73 -13.34 10.28
C ASP A 273 -7.59 -12.07 10.40
N ALA A 274 -8.26 -11.65 9.33
CA ALA A 274 -9.19 -10.52 9.37
C ALA A 274 -10.45 -10.84 10.18
N LEU A 275 -11.02 -12.04 9.99
CA LEU A 275 -12.18 -12.51 10.75
C LEU A 275 -11.86 -12.62 12.25
N ALA A 276 -10.68 -13.13 12.60
CA ALA A 276 -10.22 -13.23 13.98
C ALA A 276 -10.16 -11.87 14.71
N LEU A 277 -9.92 -10.77 13.98
CA LEU A 277 -9.89 -9.42 14.57
C LEU A 277 -11.24 -8.70 14.51
N ALA A 278 -12.03 -8.93 13.45
CA ALA A 278 -13.24 -8.15 13.19
C ALA A 278 -14.54 -8.83 13.64
N ILE A 279 -14.59 -10.16 13.61
CA ILE A 279 -15.81 -10.95 13.83
C ILE A 279 -15.75 -11.73 15.14
N ASP A 280 -14.67 -12.48 15.39
CA ASP A 280 -14.56 -13.36 16.56
C ASP A 280 -14.78 -12.65 17.91
N PRO A 281 -14.38 -11.37 18.12
CA PRO A 281 -14.69 -10.65 19.36
C PRO A 281 -16.20 -10.42 19.60
N VAL A 282 -17.01 -10.45 18.54
CA VAL A 282 -18.47 -10.27 18.58
C VAL A 282 -19.19 -11.63 18.52
N PHE A 283 -18.68 -12.54 17.71
CA PHE A 283 -19.21 -13.89 17.48
C PHE A 283 -18.11 -14.93 17.67
N PRO A 284 -17.83 -15.34 18.91
CA PRO A 284 -16.74 -16.27 19.19
C PRO A 284 -16.90 -17.60 18.44
N PRO A 285 -15.81 -18.17 17.91
CA PRO A 285 -15.88 -19.43 17.18
C PRO A 285 -16.27 -20.60 18.10
N PRO A 286 -16.91 -21.66 17.57
CA PRO A 286 -17.40 -22.78 18.38
C PRO A 286 -16.31 -23.65 19.05
N SER A 287 -15.06 -23.58 18.57
CA SER A 287 -13.94 -24.36 19.12
C SER A 287 -12.79 -23.48 19.57
N GLU A 288 -12.16 -23.88 20.68
CA GLU A 288 -10.88 -23.35 21.16
C GLU A 288 -9.73 -23.86 20.29
N ALA A 289 -9.73 -23.54 18.98
CA ALA A 289 -8.46 -23.58 18.26
C ALA A 289 -7.51 -22.64 19.00
N GLY A 290 -6.45 -23.19 19.59
CA GLY A 290 -5.51 -22.42 20.41
C GLY A 290 -5.01 -21.17 19.68
N PRO A 291 -4.60 -20.12 20.41
CA PRO A 291 -4.29 -18.83 19.81
C PRO A 291 -3.18 -18.98 18.77
N ARG A 292 -3.55 -18.87 17.49
CA ARG A 292 -2.59 -18.76 16.39
C ARG A 292 -2.16 -17.29 16.27
N PRO A 293 -0.87 -17.00 16.09
CA PRO A 293 -0.42 -15.65 15.80
C PRO A 293 -1.15 -15.09 14.57
N ASN A 294 -1.76 -13.91 14.74
CA ASN A 294 -2.45 -13.21 13.67
C ASN A 294 -1.43 -12.45 12.80
N GLY A 295 -1.57 -12.46 11.48
CA GLY A 295 -0.68 -11.75 10.56
C GLY A 295 -0.90 -10.24 10.46
N PHE A 296 -1.98 -9.69 11.02
CA PHE A 296 -2.22 -8.26 11.09
C PHE A 296 -1.46 -7.61 12.26
N ARG A 297 -0.82 -6.47 12.00
CA ARG A 297 -0.14 -5.63 13.01
C ARG A 297 -0.78 -4.25 13.04
N LEU A 298 -0.97 -3.71 14.25
CA LEU A 298 -1.63 -2.42 14.44
C LEU A 298 -0.79 -1.28 13.82
N ALA A 299 -1.37 -0.57 12.85
CA ALA A 299 -0.76 0.58 12.19
C ALA A 299 -1.23 1.90 12.80
N PHE A 300 -2.52 1.99 13.14
CA PHE A 300 -3.15 3.21 13.65
C PHE A 300 -4.34 2.88 14.55
N GLU A 301 -4.49 3.63 15.65
CA GLU A 301 -5.66 3.60 16.51
C GLU A 301 -6.10 5.03 16.82
N HIS A 302 -7.37 5.33 16.57
CA HIS A 302 -7.94 6.65 16.87
C HIS A 302 -8.31 6.76 18.36
N GLN A 303 -7.90 7.84 19.04
CA GLN A 303 -8.03 8.00 20.50
C GLN A 303 -9.49 7.96 21.02
N ASP A 304 -10.49 8.30 20.19
CA ASP A 304 -11.91 8.19 20.55
C ASP A 304 -12.43 6.75 20.71
N CYS A 305 -11.61 5.72 20.48
CA CYS A 305 -11.99 4.32 20.63
C CYS A 305 -12.12 3.89 22.10
N ALA A 306 -11.58 4.66 23.05
CA ALA A 306 -11.50 4.30 24.47
C ALA A 306 -12.75 4.66 25.31
N THR A 307 -13.69 5.47 24.82
CA THR A 307 -14.69 6.12 25.68
C THR A 307 -16.11 5.54 25.66
N ASN A 308 -16.40 4.48 24.88
CA ASN A 308 -17.76 3.93 24.79
C ASN A 308 -17.85 2.40 24.97
N GLY A 309 -17.08 1.85 25.92
CA GLY A 309 -17.20 0.46 26.37
C GLY A 309 -18.04 0.26 27.65
N GLY A 310 -18.68 1.30 28.17
CA GLY A 310 -19.59 1.19 29.31
C GLY A 310 -20.99 0.83 28.84
N LEU A 311 -21.32 -0.47 28.84
CA LEU A 311 -22.71 -0.89 28.91
C LEU A 311 -23.31 -0.28 30.20
N ASP A 312 -24.43 0.40 29.99
CA ASP A 312 -25.17 1.23 30.93
C ASP A 312 -25.51 0.46 32.22
N GLY A 313 -24.70 0.67 33.27
CA GLY A 313 -25.03 0.28 34.63
C GLY A 313 -26.00 1.29 35.23
N GLY A 314 -27.29 1.11 34.92
CA GLY A 314 -28.37 1.93 35.49
C GLY A 314 -28.27 1.98 37.01
N LYS A 315 -28.04 3.19 37.55
CA LYS A 315 -28.13 3.47 38.98
C LYS A 315 -29.56 3.24 39.49
N PRO A 316 -29.74 2.73 40.72
CA PRO A 316 -31.05 2.66 41.35
C PRO A 316 -31.53 4.09 41.66
N GLY A 317 -32.78 4.39 41.30
CA GLY A 317 -33.43 5.65 41.63
C GLY A 317 -33.72 5.74 43.13
N GLU A 318 -33.18 6.78 43.76
CA GLU A 318 -33.75 7.37 44.96
C GLU A 318 -34.59 8.58 44.53
N GLY A 319 -35.85 8.62 44.97
CA GLY A 319 -36.81 9.71 44.68
C GLY A 319 -38.23 9.21 44.61
#